data_AF-A0A938J726-F1
#
_entry.id   AF-A0A938J726-F1
#
_cell.length_a   1.000
_cell.length_b   1.000
_cell.length_c   1.000
_cell.angle_alpha   90.00
_cell.angle_beta   90.00
_cell.angle_gamma   90.00
#
_symmetry.space_group_name_H-M   'P 1'
#
loop_
_entity.id
_entity.type
_entity.pdbx_description
1 polymer ?
#
loop_
_entity_poly.entity_id
_entity_poly.type
_entity_poly.pdbx_seq_one_letter_code
_entity_poly.pdbx_strand_id
1 'polypeptide(L)' 'SFANPAVTIARMLSDPFAGIDPASGPAFVGFQLVGAAVAIVVIRLLSPEVGEVADEIVVPHEDAS' A
#
# COMPACT_ATOMS: atom_id res chain seq x y z
N SER A 1 -3.44 -7.45 8.64
CA SER A 1 -3.19 -6.69 7.40
C SER A 1 -2.15 -7.42 6.58
N PHE A 2 -2.46 -7.83 5.34
CA PHE A 2 -1.59 -8.69 4.50
C PHE A 2 -0.75 -7.90 3.48
N ALA A 3 -1.14 -6.65 3.16
CA ALA A 3 -0.50 -5.79 2.17
C ALA A 3 0.09 -4.51 2.81
N ASN A 4 0.93 -4.70 3.82
CA ASN A 4 1.71 -3.63 4.42
C ASN A 4 3.20 -4.03 4.39
N PRO A 5 4.05 -3.31 3.63
CA PRO A 5 5.47 -3.63 3.51
C PRO A 5 6.20 -3.75 4.85
N ALA A 6 5.86 -2.92 5.85
CA ALA A 6 6.45 -2.99 7.19
C ALA A 6 6.10 -4.30 7.90
N VAL A 7 4.87 -4.80 7.72
CA VAL A 7 4.42 -6.08 8.27
C VAL A 7 5.09 -7.25 7.53
N THR A 8 5.31 -7.14 6.21
CA THR A 8 6.06 -8.13 5.43
C THR A 8 7.50 -8.26 5.94
N ILE A 9 8.19 -7.14 6.18
CA ILE A 9 9.57 -7.13 6.70
C ILE A 9 9.62 -7.71 8.12
N ALA A 10 8.70 -7.29 9.00
CA ALA A 10 8.65 -7.80 10.37
C ALA A 10 8.47 -9.33 10.43
N ARG A 11 7.69 -9.91 9.51
CA ARG A 11 7.48 -11.37 9.42
C ARG A 11 8.68 -12.14 8.86
N MET A 12 9.42 -11.58 7.91
CA MET A 12 10.64 -12.21 7.40
C MET A 12 11.75 -12.29 8.45
N LEU A 13 11.83 -11.30 9.34
CA LEU A 13 12.92 -11.17 10.31
C LEU A 13 12.63 -11.85 11.66
N SER A 14 11.36 -11.92 12.07
CA SER A 14 11.00 -12.35 13.43
C SER A 14 10.59 -13.82 13.54
N ASP A 15 10.30 -14.49 12.42
CA ASP A 15 9.51 -15.72 12.49
C ASP A 15 9.98 -16.76 11.46
N PRO A 16 10.89 -17.68 11.83
CA PRO A 16 11.34 -18.77 10.96
C PRO A 16 10.22 -19.78 10.61
N PHE A 17 9.00 -19.61 11.15
CA PHE A 17 7.80 -20.40 10.81
C PHE A 17 6.73 -19.62 10.03
N ALA A 18 6.93 -18.32 9.72
CA ALA A 18 5.91 -17.50 9.05
C ALA A 18 5.73 -17.78 7.53
N GLY A 19 6.50 -18.70 6.95
CA GLY A 19 6.26 -19.22 5.60
C GLY A 19 6.60 -18.27 4.44
N ILE A 20 7.12 -17.07 4.69
CA ILE A 20 7.69 -16.20 3.65
C ILE A 20 9.19 -16.44 3.65
N ASP A 21 9.66 -17.20 2.66
CA ASP A 21 11.09 -17.32 2.38
C ASP A 21 11.68 -15.90 2.19
N PRO A 22 12.79 -15.54 2.86
CA PRO A 22 13.35 -14.19 2.79
C PRO A 22 13.65 -13.71 1.36
N ALA A 23 13.98 -14.63 0.43
CA ALA A 23 14.19 -14.29 -0.97
C ALA A 23 12.88 -13.94 -1.71
N SER A 24 11.74 -14.40 -1.19
CA SER A 24 10.39 -14.08 -1.72
C SER A 24 9.85 -12.73 -1.23
N GLY A 25 10.45 -12.13 -0.20
CA GLY A 25 10.07 -10.83 0.35
C GLY A 25 9.99 -9.70 -0.67
N PRO A 26 11.06 -9.45 -1.46
CA PRO A 26 11.04 -8.44 -2.51
C PRO A 26 9.94 -8.66 -3.54
N ALA A 27 9.67 -9.91 -3.92
CA ALA A 27 8.58 -10.23 -4.84
C ALA A 27 7.20 -9.93 -4.22
N PHE A 28 7.01 -10.23 -2.94
CA PHE A 28 5.77 -9.93 -2.22
C PHE A 28 5.51 -8.42 -2.11
N VAL A 29 6.55 -7.61 -1.89
CA VAL A 29 6.45 -6.15 -1.93
C VAL A 29 6.14 -5.66 -3.35
N GLY A 30 6.78 -6.25 -4.36
CA GLY A 30 6.48 -5.96 -5.76
C GLY A 30 4.99 -6.16 -6.11
N PHE A 31 4.41 -7.29 -5.71
CA PHE A 31 2.98 -7.54 -5.93
C PHE A 31 2.05 -6.61 -5.12
N GLN A 32 2.48 -6.15 -3.94
CA GLN A 32 1.73 -5.12 -3.20
C GLN A 32 1.68 -3.80 -3.97
N LEU A 33 2.78 -3.38 -4.58
CA LEU A 33 2.83 -2.18 -5.42
C LEU A 33 1.95 -2.34 -6.68
N VAL A 34 1.98 -3.52 -7.31
CA VAL A 34 1.09 -3.83 -8.43
C VAL A 34 -0.38 -3.76 -8.01
N GLY A 35 -0.74 -4.37 -6.87
CA GLY A 35 -2.10 -4.29 -6.33
C GLY A 35 -2.54 -2.86 -6.03
N ALA A 36 -1.65 -2.04 -5.46
CA ALA A 36 -1.92 -0.62 -5.22
C ALA A 36 -2.15 0.16 -6.54
N ALA A 37 -1.31 -0.07 -7.55
CA ALA A 37 -1.47 0.55 -8.87
C ALA A 37 -2.81 0.17 -9.52
N VAL A 38 -3.17 -1.12 -9.49
CA VAL A 38 -4.47 -1.60 -10.00
C VAL A 38 -5.63 -0.97 -9.23
N ALA A 39 -5.55 -0.90 -7.91
CA ALA A 39 -6.58 -0.28 -7.08
C ALA A 39 -6.78 1.20 -7.44
N ILE A 40 -5.70 1.96 -7.63
CA ILE A 40 -5.77 3.35 -8.08
C ILE A 40 -6.50 3.47 -9.42
N VAL A 41 -6.15 2.64 -10.41
CA VAL A 41 -6.81 2.66 -11.72
C VAL A 41 -8.30 2.33 -11.60
N VAL A 42 -8.65 1.29 -10.85
CA VAL A 42 -10.05 0.88 -10.65
C VAL A 42 -10.86 1.99 -9.97
N ILE A 43 -10.32 2.62 -8.93
CA ILE A 43 -10.97 3.74 -8.23
C ILE A 43 -11.19 4.92 -9.19
N ARG A 44 -10.21 5.27 -10.03
CA ARG A 44 -10.36 6.35 -11.00
C ARG A 44 -11.42 6.08 -12.06
N LEU A 45 -11.60 4.81 -12.44
CA LEU A 45 -12.62 4.41 -13.41
C LEU A 45 -14.03 4.36 -12.81
N LEU A 46 -14.16 3.87 -11.58
CA LEU A 46 -15.46 3.67 -10.91
C LEU A 46 -15.92 4.91 -10.12
N SER A 47 -15.01 5.80 -9.76
CA SER A 47 -15.29 6.98 -8.93
C SER A 47 -14.55 8.21 -9.50
N PRO A 48 -14.98 8.73 -10.65
CA PRO A 48 -14.29 9.84 -11.33
C PRO A 48 -14.25 11.13 -10.50
N GLU A 49 -15.27 11.39 -9.68
CA GLU A 49 -15.39 12.59 -8.83
C GLU A 49 -14.60 12.49 -7.51
N VAL A 50 -13.95 11.34 -7.23
CA VAL A 50 -13.29 11.10 -5.94
C VAL A 50 -12.16 12.09 -5.64
N GLY A 51 -11.55 12.70 -6.66
CA GLY A 51 -10.51 13.71 -6.49
C GLY A 51 -11.05 15.03 -5.94
N GLU A 52 -12.17 15.50 -6.50
CA GLU A 52 -12.80 16.77 -6.06
C GLU A 52 -13.35 16.64 -4.63
N VAL A 53 -13.98 15.51 -4.32
CA VAL A 53 -14.49 15.23 -2.96
C VAL A 53 -13.36 15.07 -1.95
N ALA A 54 -12.24 14.47 -2.35
CA ALA A 54 -11.07 14.36 -1.47
C ALA A 54 -10.50 15.73 -1.12
N ASP A 55 -10.36 16.64 -2.09
CA ASP A 55 -9.85 17.99 -1.87
C ASP A 55 -10.78 18.84 -0.96
N GLU A 56 -12.09 18.60 -0.97
CA GLU A 56 -13.04 19.24 -0.05
C GLU A 56 -12.87 18.78 1.40
N ILE A 57 -12.56 17.49 1.61
CA ILE A 57 -12.51 16.87 2.94
C ILE A 57 -11.10 16.96 3.56
N VAL A 58 -10.05 17.02 2.74
CA VAL A 58 -8.67 17.09 3.22
C VAL A 58 -8.39 18.45 3.85
N VAL A 59 -8.20 18.46 5.17
CA VAL A 59 -7.76 19.64 5.91
C VAL A 59 -6.33 19.99 5.48
N PRO A 60 -6.06 21.22 4.99
CA PRO A 60 -4.72 21.65 4.66
C PRO A 60 -3.81 21.54 5.88
N HIS A 61 -2.71 20.79 5.76
CA HIS A 61 -1.64 20.84 6.74
C HIS A 61 -0.61 21.81 6.16
N GLU A 62 -0.34 22.90 6.87
CA GLU A 62 0.75 23.81 6.48
C GLU A 62 2.04 22.98 6.42
N ASP A 63 2.72 23.00 5.27
CA ASP A 63 4.00 22.33 5.10
C ASP A 63 4.95 22.89 6.16
N ALA A 64 5.27 22.07 7.16
CA ALA A 64 6.28 22.38 8.15
C ALA A 64 7.61 22.57 7.39
N SER A 65 7.99 23.84 7.24
CA SER A 65 9.20 24.30 6.58
C SER A 65 10.43 24.13 7.48
#